data_AF-A0AAX1IEA1-F1
#
_entry.id   AF-A0AAX1IEA1-F1
#
_cell.length_a   1.000
_cell.length_b   1.000
_cell.length_c   1.000
_cell.angle_alpha   90.00
_cell.angle_beta   90.00
_cell.angle_gamma   90.00
#
_symmetry.space_group_name_H-M   'P 1'
#
loop_
_entity.id
_entity.type
_entity.pdbx_description
1 polymer ?
#
loop_
_entity_poly.entity_id
_entity_poly.type
_entity_poly.pdbx_seq_one_letter_code
_entity_poly.pdbx_strand_id
1 'polypeptide(L)'
;MSRALRLTQLLQLLRRHRRPVAGQALAEALGISLRTLYRDIETLREQGADLRGEAGVGYQLAPSDTLPPMTLPPAEIDALVLGLRWVAARTEPALAEAARDALARIAHVLPAARREALRDSGLRVGPSRAAAKVPAARLQAVREAVSAQQRLQFGYQDAQGQRTERIVWPFALGYFDEVPMLAAWCEGHEDFRHFRLDRIRQVRVLEDRYRVPRATLLRRWQKAQGIAPDWLDRS
;
A
#
# COMPACT_ATOMS: atom_id res chain seq x y z
N MET A 1 -32.67 4.43 -13.46
CA MET A 1 -31.21 4.62 -13.67
C MET A 1 -30.85 4.30 -15.12
N SER A 2 -30.04 5.12 -15.80
CA SER A 2 -29.62 4.82 -17.18
C SER A 2 -28.69 3.60 -17.20
N ARG A 3 -28.70 2.83 -18.31
CA ARG A 3 -27.84 1.64 -18.46
C ARG A 3 -26.35 2.02 -18.35
N ALA A 4 -25.93 3.11 -18.97
CA ALA A 4 -24.55 3.58 -18.92
C ALA A 4 -24.08 3.86 -17.47
N LEU A 5 -24.88 4.62 -16.70
CA LEU A 5 -24.56 4.92 -15.30
C LEU A 5 -24.46 3.63 -14.46
N ARG A 6 -25.34 2.66 -14.73
CA ARG A 6 -25.35 1.37 -14.07
C ARG A 6 -24.09 0.55 -14.32
N LEU A 7 -23.65 0.45 -15.58
CA LEU A 7 -22.41 -0.26 -15.95
C LEU A 7 -21.20 0.39 -15.28
N THR A 8 -21.14 1.73 -15.24
CA THR A 8 -20.08 2.45 -14.52
C THR A 8 -20.11 2.14 -13.02
N GLN A 9 -21.29 2.15 -12.39
CA GLN A 9 -21.42 1.82 -10.96
C GLN A 9 -21.05 0.36 -10.67
N LEU A 10 -21.44 -0.58 -11.52
CA LEU A 10 -21.06 -2.00 -11.40
C LEU A 10 -19.54 -2.18 -11.46
N LEU A 11 -18.86 -1.54 -12.41
CA LEU A 11 -17.39 -1.55 -12.48
C LEU A 11 -16.77 -0.94 -11.22
N GLN A 12 -17.31 0.17 -10.71
CA GLN A 12 -16.81 0.79 -9.49
C GLN A 12 -17.00 -0.10 -8.26
N LEU A 13 -18.15 -0.78 -8.14
CA LEU A 13 -18.37 -1.78 -7.08
C LEU A 13 -17.34 -2.90 -7.18
N LEU A 14 -17.13 -3.47 -8.36
CA LEU A 14 -16.15 -4.54 -8.56
C LEU A 14 -14.71 -4.09 -8.29
N ARG A 15 -14.36 -2.83 -8.60
CA ARG A 15 -13.04 -2.25 -8.26
C ARG A 15 -12.80 -2.08 -6.76
N ARG A 16 -13.86 -1.94 -5.97
CA ARG A 16 -13.77 -1.83 -4.51
C ARG A 16 -13.52 -3.17 -3.83
N HIS A 17 -13.70 -4.29 -4.52
CA HIS A 17 -13.57 -5.62 -3.96
C HIS A 17 -12.39 -6.40 -4.57
N ARG A 18 -11.56 -6.97 -3.69
CA ARG A 18 -10.40 -7.82 -4.06
C ARG A 18 -10.72 -9.30 -4.15
N ARG A 19 -11.94 -9.70 -3.83
CA ARG A 19 -12.41 -11.09 -3.90
C ARG A 19 -13.65 -11.16 -4.78
N PRO A 20 -14.00 -12.34 -5.29
CA PRO A 20 -15.25 -12.55 -6.00
C PRO A 20 -16.44 -12.09 -5.15
N VAL A 21 -17.26 -11.20 -5.72
CA VAL A 21 -18.49 -10.72 -5.08
C VAL A 21 -19.66 -11.51 -5.64
N ALA A 22 -20.49 -12.07 -4.77
CA ALA A 22 -21.67 -12.80 -5.19
C ALA A 22 -22.59 -11.91 -6.06
N GLY A 23 -23.13 -12.48 -7.14
CA GLY A 23 -24.02 -11.73 -8.03
C GLY A 23 -25.23 -11.13 -7.31
N GLN A 24 -25.77 -11.83 -6.33
CA GLN A 24 -26.89 -11.33 -5.53
C GLN A 24 -26.55 -10.02 -4.79
N ALA A 25 -25.37 -9.95 -4.17
CA ALA A 25 -24.93 -8.74 -3.45
C ALA A 25 -24.69 -7.56 -4.40
N LEU A 26 -24.16 -7.81 -5.60
CA LEU A 26 -23.98 -6.77 -6.63
C LEU A 26 -25.34 -6.25 -7.15
N ALA A 27 -26.31 -7.16 -7.35
CA ALA A 27 -27.64 -6.81 -7.80
C ALA A 27 -28.39 -5.96 -6.75
N GLU A 28 -28.29 -6.34 -5.48
CA GLU A 28 -28.85 -5.59 -4.34
C GLU A 28 -28.22 -4.21 -4.20
N ALA A 29 -26.89 -4.11 -4.27
CA ALA A 29 -26.18 -2.83 -4.18
C ALA A 29 -26.55 -1.85 -5.31
N LEU A 30 -26.91 -2.36 -6.49
CA LEU A 30 -27.34 -1.56 -7.65
C LEU A 30 -28.86 -1.37 -7.74
N GLY A 31 -29.64 -2.02 -6.85
CA GLY A 31 -31.10 -2.00 -6.89
C GLY A 31 -31.69 -2.60 -8.17
N ILE A 32 -31.10 -3.66 -8.70
CA ILE A 32 -31.53 -4.34 -9.95
C ILE A 32 -31.78 -5.83 -9.75
N SER A 33 -32.44 -6.47 -10.72
CA SER A 33 -32.61 -7.93 -10.72
C SER A 33 -31.30 -8.65 -11.06
N LEU A 34 -31.14 -9.88 -10.56
CA LEU A 34 -30.00 -10.74 -10.87
C LEU A 34 -29.84 -11.01 -12.38
N ARG A 35 -30.96 -11.15 -13.11
CA ARG A 35 -30.98 -11.29 -14.57
C ARG A 35 -30.43 -10.05 -15.28
N THR A 36 -30.75 -8.86 -14.76
CA THR A 36 -30.21 -7.60 -15.28
C THR A 36 -28.71 -7.52 -15.03
N LEU A 37 -28.26 -7.90 -13.84
CA LEU A 37 -26.83 -7.93 -13.50
C LEU A 37 -26.04 -8.83 -14.46
N TYR A 38 -26.50 -10.07 -14.71
CA TYR A 38 -25.77 -10.97 -15.60
C TYR A 38 -25.65 -10.42 -17.03
N ARG A 39 -26.71 -9.79 -17.54
CA ARG A 39 -26.63 -9.09 -18.84
C ARG A 39 -25.65 -7.93 -18.83
N ASP A 40 -25.58 -7.18 -17.73
CA ASP A 40 -24.66 -6.06 -17.59
C ASP A 40 -23.20 -6.55 -17.48
N ILE A 41 -22.95 -7.70 -16.82
CA ILE A 41 -21.63 -8.34 -16.74
C ILE A 41 -21.14 -8.76 -18.13
N GLU A 42 -21.99 -9.41 -18.93
CA GLU A 42 -21.63 -9.78 -20.30
C GLU A 42 -21.36 -8.55 -21.17
N THR A 43 -22.17 -7.49 -21.04
CA THR A 43 -21.89 -6.22 -21.73
C THR A 43 -20.54 -5.62 -21.32
N LEU A 44 -20.14 -5.71 -20.06
CA LEU A 44 -18.83 -5.24 -19.62
C LEU A 44 -17.69 -6.09 -20.20
N ARG A 45 -17.87 -7.41 -20.30
CA ARG A 45 -16.90 -8.32 -20.93
C ARG A 45 -16.72 -8.00 -22.42
N GLU A 46 -17.82 -7.80 -23.14
CA GLU A 46 -17.82 -7.38 -24.55
C GLU A 46 -17.13 -6.03 -24.75
N GLN A 47 -17.21 -5.13 -23.76
CA GLN A 47 -16.52 -3.83 -23.74
C GLN A 47 -15.04 -3.93 -23.31
N GLY A 48 -14.51 -5.14 -23.08
CA GLY A 48 -13.10 -5.38 -22.77
C GLY A 48 -12.75 -5.35 -21.28
N ALA A 49 -13.73 -5.37 -20.37
CA ALA A 49 -13.45 -5.54 -18.95
C ALA A 49 -13.02 -6.99 -18.65
N ASP A 50 -11.82 -7.17 -18.09
CA ASP A 50 -11.31 -8.49 -17.64
C ASP A 50 -12.03 -8.93 -16.35
N LEU A 51 -13.27 -9.37 -16.52
CA LEU A 51 -14.15 -9.88 -15.46
C LEU A 51 -14.06 -11.40 -15.35
N ARG A 52 -13.49 -11.87 -14.25
CA ARG A 52 -13.40 -13.28 -13.87
C ARG A 52 -14.58 -13.69 -13.01
N GLY A 53 -14.95 -14.96 -13.10
CA GLY A 53 -15.97 -15.58 -12.25
C GLY A 53 -17.27 -15.91 -12.97
N GLU A 54 -18.11 -16.67 -12.27
CA GLU A 54 -19.35 -17.27 -12.79
C GLU A 54 -20.44 -17.26 -11.71
N ALA A 55 -21.67 -17.55 -12.11
CA ALA A 55 -22.78 -17.69 -11.19
C ALA A 55 -22.46 -18.75 -10.12
N GLY A 56 -22.69 -18.43 -8.84
CA GLY A 56 -22.35 -19.29 -7.70
C GLY A 56 -20.93 -19.10 -7.14
N VAL A 57 -19.97 -18.65 -7.95
CA VAL A 57 -18.59 -18.33 -7.51
C VAL A 57 -18.45 -16.84 -7.17
N GLY A 58 -19.18 -15.97 -7.87
CA GLY A 58 -19.09 -14.52 -7.76
C GLY A 58 -18.18 -13.91 -8.82
N TYR A 59 -18.16 -12.59 -8.93
CA TYR A 59 -17.48 -11.85 -9.98
C TYR A 59 -16.40 -10.92 -9.43
N GLN A 60 -15.30 -10.79 -10.17
CA GLN A 60 -14.17 -9.96 -9.80
C GLN A 60 -13.45 -9.43 -11.05
N LEU A 61 -12.90 -8.21 -10.97
CA LEU A 61 -11.95 -7.71 -11.96
C LEU A 61 -10.57 -8.33 -11.76
N ALA A 62 -9.91 -8.72 -12.85
CA ALA A 62 -8.56 -9.21 -12.81
C ALA A 62 -7.58 -8.18 -12.21
N PRO A 63 -6.58 -8.63 -11.44
CA PRO A 63 -5.51 -7.76 -10.96
C PRO A 63 -4.72 -7.17 -12.14
N SER A 64 -4.36 -5.90 -12.04
CA SER A 64 -3.46 -5.21 -12.99
C SER A 64 -2.39 -4.45 -12.21
N ASP A 65 -1.16 -4.45 -12.75
CA ASP A 65 -0.05 -3.63 -12.24
C ASP A 65 -0.20 -2.14 -12.60
N THR A 66 -1.16 -1.81 -13.46
CA THR A 66 -1.53 -0.43 -13.79
C THR A 66 -2.84 -0.05 -13.12
N LEU A 67 -2.93 1.20 -12.66
CA LEU A 67 -4.20 1.76 -12.18
C LEU A 67 -5.13 1.97 -13.38
N PRO A 68 -6.29 1.30 -13.44
CA PRO A 68 -7.25 1.54 -14.51
C PRO A 68 -7.84 2.96 -14.38
N PRO A 69 -8.37 3.54 -15.47
CA PRO A 69 -9.05 4.84 -15.41
C PRO A 69 -10.14 4.84 -14.33
N MET A 70 -9.97 5.67 -13.30
CA MET A 70 -10.89 5.79 -12.18
C MET A 70 -11.23 7.25 -11.89
N THR A 71 -12.50 7.50 -11.58
CA THR A 71 -12.97 8.81 -11.14
C THR A 71 -12.76 8.91 -9.64
N LEU A 72 -11.94 9.86 -9.21
CA LEU A 72 -11.76 10.20 -7.79
C LEU A 72 -12.60 11.45 -7.47
N PRO A 73 -13.48 11.41 -6.45
CA PRO A 73 -14.15 12.60 -5.95
C PRO A 73 -13.14 13.58 -5.34
N PRO A 74 -13.48 14.86 -5.22
CA PRO A 74 -12.57 15.90 -4.73
C PRO A 74 -11.86 15.56 -3.41
N ALA A 75 -12.59 15.04 -2.42
CA ALA A 75 -12.00 14.69 -1.12
C ALA A 75 -10.96 13.56 -1.21
N GLU A 76 -11.14 12.60 -2.13
CA GLU A 76 -10.15 11.54 -2.36
C GLU A 76 -8.90 12.08 -3.05
N ILE A 77 -9.06 13.06 -3.95
CA ILE A 77 -7.92 13.75 -4.57
C ILE A 77 -7.12 14.51 -3.51
N ASP A 78 -7.79 15.25 -2.62
CA ASP A 78 -7.14 16.00 -1.55
C ASP A 78 -6.37 15.07 -0.60
N ALA A 79 -6.98 13.94 -0.22
CA ALA A 79 -6.34 12.91 0.60
C ALA A 79 -5.11 12.30 -0.09
N LEU A 80 -5.22 11.98 -1.38
CA LEU A 80 -4.13 11.42 -2.18
C LEU A 80 -2.98 12.42 -2.32
N VAL A 81 -3.28 13.68 -2.60
CA VAL A 81 -2.28 14.75 -2.73
C VAL A 81 -1.56 14.96 -1.40
N LEU A 82 -2.28 15.00 -0.27
CA LEU A 82 -1.66 15.12 1.05
C LEU A 82 -0.73 13.92 1.34
N GLY A 83 -1.19 12.69 1.07
CA GLY A 83 -0.39 11.48 1.25
C GLY A 83 0.88 11.47 0.39
N LEU A 84 0.78 11.84 -0.89
CA LEU A 84 1.94 11.90 -1.78
C LEU A 84 2.92 13.01 -1.39
N ARG A 85 2.42 14.18 -0.94
CA ARG A 85 3.28 15.23 -0.36
C ARG A 85 4.01 14.71 0.87
N TRP A 86 3.36 13.85 1.67
CA TRP A 86 3.95 13.26 2.86
C TRP A 86 5.10 12.33 2.50
N VAL A 87 4.87 11.44 1.52
CA VAL A 87 5.90 10.53 1.01
C VAL A 87 7.08 11.33 0.43
N ALA A 88 6.81 12.29 -0.45
CA ALA A 88 7.84 13.12 -1.09
C ALA A 88 8.71 13.92 -0.11
N ALA A 89 8.23 14.19 1.10
CA ALA A 89 8.94 14.93 2.14
C ALA A 89 9.66 14.04 3.17
N ARG A 90 9.33 12.74 3.26
CA ARG A 90 9.70 11.90 4.42
C ARG A 90 10.41 10.59 4.07
N THR A 91 10.47 10.20 2.81
CA THR A 91 11.11 8.97 2.36
C THR A 91 12.46 9.22 1.69
N GLU A 92 13.18 8.14 1.39
CA GLU A 92 14.41 8.20 0.61
C GLU A 92 14.16 8.66 -0.84
N PRO A 93 15.20 9.17 -1.55
CA PRO A 93 15.06 9.87 -2.83
C PRO A 93 14.24 9.13 -3.89
N ALA A 94 14.47 7.83 -4.08
CA ALA A 94 13.76 7.04 -5.09
C ALA A 94 12.24 7.03 -4.87
N LEU A 95 11.79 6.80 -3.64
CA LEU A 95 10.36 6.79 -3.31
C LEU A 95 9.78 8.21 -3.30
N ALA A 96 10.57 9.20 -2.91
CA ALA A 96 10.16 10.60 -2.93
C ALA A 96 9.95 11.12 -4.36
N GLU A 97 10.82 10.74 -5.30
CA GLU A 97 10.68 11.05 -6.72
C GLU A 97 9.45 10.37 -7.33
N ALA A 98 9.24 9.08 -7.07
CA ALA A 98 8.04 8.38 -7.52
C ALA A 98 6.74 9.06 -7.05
N ALA A 99 6.73 9.61 -5.83
CA ALA A 99 5.59 10.38 -5.31
C ALA A 99 5.41 11.73 -6.03
N ARG A 100 6.50 12.44 -6.35
CA ARG A 100 6.45 13.69 -7.15
C ARG A 100 5.94 13.42 -8.56
N ASP A 101 6.36 12.34 -9.19
CA ASP A 101 5.88 11.95 -10.52
C ASP A 101 4.40 11.59 -10.50
N ALA A 102 3.94 10.86 -9.48
CA ALA A 102 2.52 10.58 -9.29
C ALA A 102 1.71 11.88 -9.10
N LEU A 103 2.19 12.83 -8.29
CA LEU A 103 1.58 14.15 -8.14
C LEU A 103 1.52 14.91 -9.47
N ALA A 104 2.58 14.88 -10.27
CA ALA A 104 2.62 15.54 -11.57
C ALA A 104 1.57 14.95 -12.53
N ARG A 105 1.44 13.61 -12.57
CA ARG A 105 0.40 12.92 -13.36
C ARG A 105 -1.01 13.28 -12.91
N ILE A 106 -1.27 13.31 -11.60
CA ILE A 106 -2.57 13.71 -11.04
C ILE A 106 -2.86 15.17 -11.39
N ALA A 107 -1.89 16.07 -11.18
CA ALA A 107 -2.07 17.48 -11.50
C ALA A 107 -2.36 17.69 -12.98
N HIS A 108 -1.70 16.96 -13.89
CA HIS A 108 -1.88 17.10 -15.33
C HIS A 108 -3.31 16.82 -15.80
N VAL A 109 -4.01 15.86 -15.18
CA VAL A 109 -5.38 15.48 -15.57
C VAL A 109 -6.47 16.34 -14.92
N LEU A 110 -6.12 17.24 -14.00
CA LEU A 110 -7.09 18.07 -13.29
C LEU A 110 -7.38 19.40 -14.04
N PRO A 111 -8.66 19.86 -14.03
CA PRO A 111 -9.01 21.19 -14.52
C PRO A 111 -8.20 22.29 -13.82
N ALA A 112 -7.97 23.42 -14.50
CA ALA A 112 -7.16 24.54 -13.99
C ALA A 112 -7.60 25.02 -12.59
N ALA A 113 -8.90 25.26 -12.40
CA ALA A 113 -9.45 25.68 -11.10
C ALA A 113 -9.19 24.66 -9.97
N ARG A 114 -9.16 23.36 -10.27
CA ARG A 114 -8.85 22.32 -9.28
C ARG A 114 -7.36 22.26 -8.95
N ARG A 115 -6.49 22.47 -9.94
CA ARG A 115 -5.04 22.57 -9.70
C ARG A 115 -4.72 23.77 -8.80
N GLU A 116 -5.40 24.90 -9.02
CA GLU A 116 -5.26 26.10 -8.20
C GLU A 116 -5.77 25.86 -6.77
N ALA A 117 -6.97 25.29 -6.63
CA ALA A 117 -7.50 24.89 -5.32
C ALA A 117 -6.56 23.94 -4.55
N LEU A 118 -5.85 23.02 -5.22
CA LEU A 118 -4.85 22.15 -4.58
C LEU A 118 -3.59 22.89 -4.13
N ARG A 119 -3.19 23.95 -4.84
CA ARG A 119 -2.08 24.83 -4.44
C ARG A 119 -2.47 25.65 -3.21
N ASP A 120 -3.73 26.10 -3.18
CA ASP A 120 -4.26 27.00 -2.16
C ASP A 120 -4.90 26.28 -0.97
N SER A 121 -5.10 24.95 -1.06
CA SER A 121 -5.73 24.10 -0.04
C SER A 121 -5.15 24.19 1.38
N GLY A 122 -4.00 24.84 1.55
CA GLY A 122 -3.31 24.93 2.85
C GLY A 122 -2.77 23.59 3.37
N LEU A 123 -3.05 22.47 2.69
CA LEU A 123 -2.61 21.13 3.08
C LEU A 123 -1.11 20.98 2.88
N ARG A 124 -0.35 21.16 3.97
CA ARG A 124 1.11 21.10 3.98
C ARG A 124 1.58 19.99 4.91
N VAL A 125 2.71 19.40 4.57
CA VAL A 125 3.41 18.43 5.41
C VAL A 125 4.52 19.17 6.14
N GLY A 126 4.51 19.11 7.47
CA GLY A 126 5.55 19.72 8.29
C GLY A 126 6.92 19.06 8.07
N PRO A 127 8.01 19.77 8.42
CA PRO A 127 9.37 19.25 8.26
C PRO A 127 9.57 17.95 9.05
N SER A 128 10.31 17.02 8.44
CA SER A 128 10.60 15.72 9.04
C SER A 128 11.88 15.76 9.87
N ARG A 129 11.82 15.43 11.16
CA ARG A 129 13.01 15.20 11.99
C ARG A 129 13.67 13.84 11.69
N ALA A 130 12.91 12.91 11.11
CA ALA A 130 13.36 11.56 10.76
C ALA A 130 14.36 11.53 9.60
N ALA A 131 14.17 12.37 8.58
CA ALA A 131 15.00 12.39 7.37
C ALA A 131 16.48 12.70 7.66
N ALA A 132 16.77 13.45 8.72
CA ALA A 132 18.14 13.79 9.12
C ALA A 132 18.88 12.67 9.88
N LYS A 133 18.15 11.69 10.44
CA LYS A 133 18.72 10.70 11.38
C LYS A 133 19.16 9.40 10.71
N VAL A 134 18.65 9.09 9.53
CA VAL A 134 18.93 7.83 8.84
C VAL A 134 19.43 8.10 7.42
N PRO A 135 20.60 7.57 7.01
CA PRO A 135 21.09 7.70 5.65
C PRO A 135 20.08 7.13 4.63
N ALA A 136 19.82 7.88 3.56
CA ALA A 136 18.90 7.49 2.49
C ALA A 136 19.18 6.10 1.92
N ALA A 137 20.46 5.78 1.66
CA ALA A 137 20.89 4.47 1.17
C ALA A 137 20.50 3.32 2.12
N ARG A 138 20.48 3.56 3.44
CA ARG A 138 20.05 2.55 4.41
C ARG A 138 18.54 2.33 4.35
N LEU A 139 17.75 3.39 4.26
CA LEU A 139 16.29 3.27 4.09
C LEU A 139 15.98 2.47 2.82
N GLN A 140 16.63 2.82 1.73
CA GLN A 140 16.46 2.15 0.44
C GLN A 140 16.78 0.65 0.55
N ALA A 141 17.98 0.30 1.04
CA ALA A 141 18.41 -1.09 1.18
C ALA A 141 17.45 -1.91 2.07
N VAL A 142 16.97 -1.33 3.16
CA VAL A 142 15.99 -2.00 4.05
C VAL A 142 14.64 -2.18 3.35
N ARG A 143 14.12 -1.15 2.66
CA ARG A 143 12.84 -1.25 1.93
C ARG A 143 12.91 -2.30 0.82
N GLU A 144 14.02 -2.34 0.08
CA GLU A 144 14.26 -3.32 -0.97
C GLU A 144 14.37 -4.74 -0.39
N ALA A 145 15.10 -4.94 0.71
CA ALA A 145 15.18 -6.24 1.38
C ALA A 145 13.82 -6.72 1.91
N VAL A 146 12.98 -5.83 2.46
CA VAL A 146 11.59 -6.13 2.86
C VAL A 146 10.76 -6.58 1.65
N SER A 147 10.97 -5.95 0.49
CA SER A 147 10.23 -6.25 -0.74
C SER A 147 10.68 -7.58 -1.36
N ALA A 148 11.99 -7.86 -1.30
CA ALA A 148 12.61 -9.06 -1.86
C ALA A 148 12.59 -10.29 -0.92
N GLN A 149 12.10 -10.14 0.31
CA GLN A 149 12.16 -11.16 1.38
C GLN A 149 13.59 -11.64 1.67
N GLN A 150 14.56 -10.74 1.61
CA GLN A 150 15.96 -11.03 1.89
C GLN A 150 16.29 -10.85 3.36
N ARG A 151 17.15 -11.72 3.90
CA ARG A 151 17.65 -11.58 5.26
C ARG A 151 18.59 -10.37 5.36
N LEU A 152 18.58 -9.71 6.52
CA LEU A 152 19.48 -8.60 6.81
C LEU A 152 20.42 -8.98 7.95
N GLN A 153 21.70 -8.66 7.80
CA GLN A 153 22.70 -8.67 8.85
C GLN A 153 23.11 -7.24 9.18
N PHE A 154 23.14 -6.87 10.46
CA PHE A 154 23.60 -5.55 10.88
C PHE A 154 24.06 -5.50 12.33
N GLY A 155 24.89 -4.50 12.64
CA GLY A 155 25.16 -4.09 14.01
C GLY A 155 24.03 -3.22 14.56
N TYR A 156 23.60 -3.46 15.80
CA TYR A 156 22.57 -2.69 16.48
C TYR A 156 23.10 -2.15 17.80
N GLN A 157 22.86 -0.86 18.05
CA GLN A 157 23.11 -0.24 19.35
C GLN A 157 21.78 0.04 20.05
N ASP A 158 21.57 -0.55 21.22
CA ASP A 158 20.34 -0.33 21.98
C ASP A 158 20.31 1.04 22.70
N ALA A 159 19.29 1.27 23.52
CA ALA A 159 19.16 2.54 24.26
C ALA A 159 20.23 2.71 25.34
N GLN A 160 20.79 1.60 25.83
CA GLN A 160 21.82 1.52 26.85
C GLN A 160 23.23 1.58 26.24
N GLY A 161 23.34 1.67 24.92
CA GLY A 161 24.61 1.74 24.19
C GLY A 161 25.24 0.38 23.90
N GLN A 162 24.61 -0.74 24.29
CA GLN A 162 25.13 -2.07 24.05
C GLN A 162 25.08 -2.39 22.56
N ARG A 163 26.20 -2.89 22.05
CA ARG A 163 26.35 -3.25 20.65
C ARG A 163 26.15 -4.73 20.48
N THR A 164 25.33 -5.09 19.50
CA THR A 164 25.01 -6.47 19.19
C THR A 164 24.97 -6.67 17.70
N GLU A 165 25.27 -7.87 17.24
CA GLU A 165 25.04 -8.26 15.85
C GLU A 165 23.69 -8.96 15.73
N ARG A 166 22.99 -8.72 14.62
CA ARG A 166 21.64 -9.22 14.37
C ARG A 166 21.54 -9.75 12.96
N ILE A 167 20.96 -10.94 12.85
CA ILE A 167 20.42 -11.47 11.60
C ILE A 167 18.91 -11.54 11.74
N VAL A 168 18.19 -10.92 10.81
CA VAL A 168 16.74 -10.75 10.90
C VAL A 168 16.05 -10.99 9.58
N TRP A 169 14.76 -11.36 9.64
CA TRP A 169 13.86 -11.46 8.50
C TRP A 169 12.98 -10.22 8.47
N PRO A 170 13.33 -9.19 7.68
CA PRO A 170 12.59 -7.95 7.62
C PRO A 170 11.24 -8.16 6.91
N PHE A 171 10.13 -7.73 7.51
CA PHE A 171 8.81 -7.90 6.91
C PHE A 171 7.95 -6.63 6.86
N ALA A 172 8.27 -5.60 7.64
CA ALA A 172 7.60 -4.31 7.54
C ALA A 172 8.52 -3.14 7.91
N LEU A 173 8.36 -2.03 7.20
CA LEU A 173 9.03 -0.76 7.47
C LEU A 173 7.98 0.29 7.83
N GLY A 174 7.98 0.73 9.09
CA GLY A 174 7.10 1.78 9.58
C GLY A 174 7.78 3.15 9.52
N TYR A 175 7.07 4.15 9.02
CA TYR A 175 7.58 5.52 8.93
C TYR A 175 6.91 6.38 10.02
N PHE A 176 7.61 6.55 11.14
CA PHE A 176 7.18 7.39 12.27
C PHE A 176 7.71 8.81 12.13
N ASP A 177 7.11 9.78 12.85
CA ASP A 177 7.54 11.19 12.85
C ASP A 177 9.01 11.37 13.28
N GLU A 178 9.45 10.52 14.20
CA GLU A 178 10.76 10.61 14.85
C GLU A 178 11.85 9.89 14.05
N VAL A 179 11.67 8.59 13.81
CA VAL A 179 12.63 7.71 13.14
C VAL A 179 11.89 6.53 12.51
N PRO A 180 12.20 6.11 11.28
CA PRO A 180 11.67 4.89 10.71
C PRO A 180 12.03 3.65 11.56
N MET A 181 11.10 2.71 11.66
CA MET A 181 11.27 1.47 12.42
C MET A 181 11.11 0.24 11.53
N LEU A 182 12.06 -0.67 11.64
CA LEU A 182 12.02 -1.97 10.99
C LEU A 182 11.38 -2.99 11.94
N ALA A 183 10.28 -3.61 11.53
CA ALA A 183 9.77 -4.82 12.18
C ALA A 183 10.34 -6.05 11.48
N ALA A 184 10.93 -6.95 12.27
CA ALA A 184 11.58 -8.14 11.76
C ALA A 184 11.48 -9.31 12.74
N TRP A 185 11.55 -10.54 12.22
CA TRP A 185 11.79 -11.73 13.04
C TRP A 185 13.28 -11.84 13.29
N CYS A 186 13.71 -11.86 14.55
CA CYS A 186 15.12 -11.92 14.92
C CYS A 186 15.54 -13.38 15.14
N GLU A 187 16.49 -13.89 14.36
CA GLU A 187 16.92 -15.30 14.46
C GLU A 187 17.49 -15.62 15.85
N GLY A 188 18.39 -14.79 16.36
CA GLY A 188 19.03 -15.04 17.65
C GLY A 188 18.11 -14.94 18.88
N HIS A 189 16.89 -14.42 18.73
CA HIS A 189 15.90 -14.36 19.81
C HIS A 189 14.65 -15.18 19.52
N GLU A 190 14.54 -15.74 18.32
CA GLU A 190 13.36 -16.48 17.85
C GLU A 190 12.03 -15.74 18.11
N ASP A 191 12.03 -14.42 17.92
CA ASP A 191 10.87 -13.58 18.19
C ASP A 191 10.85 -12.29 17.35
N PHE A 192 9.69 -11.65 17.30
CA PHE A 192 9.48 -10.35 16.68
C PHE A 192 10.17 -9.23 17.44
N ARG A 193 10.94 -8.42 16.71
CA ARG A 193 11.64 -7.25 17.26
C ARG A 193 11.46 -6.04 16.35
N HIS A 194 11.49 -4.87 16.98
CA HIS A 194 11.45 -3.58 16.30
C HIS A 194 12.81 -2.90 16.42
N PHE A 195 13.35 -2.43 15.31
CA PHE A 195 14.66 -1.80 15.25
C PHE A 195 14.50 -0.39 14.69
N ARG A 196 14.87 0.62 15.47
CA ARG A 196 15.00 1.99 14.95
C ARG A 196 16.15 2.06 13.96
N LEU A 197 15.90 2.58 12.75
CA LEU A 197 16.91 2.58 11.70
C LEU A 197 18.09 3.54 11.95
N ASP A 198 17.94 4.52 12.84
CA ASP A 198 19.03 5.42 13.28
C ASP A 198 20.09 4.69 14.12
N ARG A 199 19.69 3.61 14.80
CA ARG A 199 20.54 2.77 15.66
C ARG A 199 21.17 1.57 14.94
N ILE A 200 20.82 1.37 13.68
CA ILE A 200 21.41 0.33 12.84
C ILE A 200 22.74 0.82 12.22
N ARG A 201 23.76 -0.04 12.25
CA ARG A 201 25.09 0.17 11.68
C ARG A 201 25.43 -0.98 10.73
N GLN A 202 26.17 -0.66 9.65
CA GLN A 202 26.71 -1.64 8.71
C GLN A 202 25.68 -2.68 8.22
N VAL A 203 24.62 -2.21 7.54
CA VAL A 203 23.62 -3.11 6.97
C VAL A 203 24.22 -3.89 5.81
N ARG A 204 24.08 -5.20 5.84
CA ARG A 204 24.39 -6.12 4.76
C ARG A 204 23.11 -6.89 4.39
N VAL A 205 22.74 -6.82 3.12
CA VAL A 205 21.69 -7.68 2.55
C VAL A 205 22.32 -9.04 2.28
N LEU A 206 21.75 -10.11 2.81
CA LEU A 206 22.21 -11.46 2.55
C LEU A 206 21.60 -11.98 1.26
N GLU A 207 22.32 -12.87 0.57
CA GLU A 207 21.86 -13.48 -0.68
C GLU A 207 20.63 -14.38 -0.45
N ASP A 208 20.56 -15.00 0.73
CA ASP A 208 19.46 -15.87 1.11
C ASP A 208 18.16 -15.13 1.39
N ARG A 209 17.08 -15.68 0.84
CA ARG A 209 15.71 -15.30 1.18
C ARG A 209 15.20 -16.16 2.34
N TYR A 210 14.45 -15.54 3.25
CA TYR A 210 13.73 -16.32 4.26
C TYR A 210 12.51 -17.00 3.63
N ARG A 211 12.28 -18.27 4.00
CA ARG A 211 11.25 -19.12 3.36
C ARG A 211 9.83 -18.81 3.78
N VAL A 212 9.66 -18.20 4.95
CA VAL A 212 8.33 -17.85 5.46
C VAL A 212 7.76 -16.69 4.65
N PRO A 213 6.56 -16.81 4.04
CA PRO A 213 5.97 -15.70 3.28
C PRO A 213 5.82 -14.44 4.15
N ARG A 214 6.15 -13.27 3.60
CA ARG A 214 6.05 -11.98 4.31
C ARG A 214 4.67 -11.77 4.94
N ALA A 215 3.61 -12.10 4.21
CA ALA A 215 2.23 -11.97 4.70
C ALA A 215 1.95 -12.84 5.94
N THR A 216 2.59 -14.01 6.05
CA THR A 216 2.50 -14.87 7.23
C THR A 216 3.21 -14.25 8.43
N LEU A 217 4.39 -13.65 8.23
CA LEU A 217 5.09 -12.91 9.29
C LEU A 217 4.27 -11.71 9.76
N LEU A 218 3.71 -10.93 8.82
CA LEU A 218 2.89 -9.76 9.11
C LEU A 218 1.66 -10.12 9.97
N ARG A 219 0.91 -11.17 9.61
CA ARG A 219 -0.25 -11.64 10.38
C ARG A 219 0.14 -12.13 11.78
N ARG A 220 1.23 -12.90 11.89
CA ARG A 220 1.73 -13.38 13.19
C ARG A 220 2.14 -12.21 14.09
N TRP A 221 2.83 -11.22 13.52
CA TRP A 221 3.23 -10.01 14.22
C TRP A 221 2.03 -9.16 14.66
N GLN A 222 1.06 -8.91 13.76
CA GLN A 222 -0.17 -8.18 14.09
C GLN A 222 -0.90 -8.83 15.28
N LYS A 223 -1.07 -10.17 15.24
CA LYS A 223 -1.68 -10.94 16.34
C LYS A 223 -0.89 -10.81 17.64
N ALA A 224 0.44 -10.92 17.58
CA ALA A 224 1.29 -10.80 18.76
C ALA A 224 1.28 -9.40 19.39
N GLN A 225 1.09 -8.36 18.58
CA GLN A 225 1.10 -6.96 19.03
C GLN A 225 -0.31 -6.39 19.27
N GLY A 226 -1.37 -7.18 19.09
CA GLY A 226 -2.76 -6.71 19.20
C GLY A 226 -3.13 -5.65 18.15
N ILE A 227 -2.42 -5.60 17.02
CA ILE A 227 -2.68 -4.64 15.94
C ILE A 227 -3.81 -5.20 15.09
N ALA A 228 -4.86 -4.40 14.90
CA ALA A 228 -5.94 -4.77 14.00
C ALA A 228 -5.38 -5.02 12.60
N PRO A 229 -5.74 -6.14 11.95
CA PRO A 229 -5.32 -6.41 10.58
C PRO A 229 -5.71 -5.24 9.68
N ASP A 230 -4.83 -4.92 8.73
CA ASP A 230 -5.07 -3.90 7.71
C ASP A 230 -6.41 -4.22 7.01
N TRP A 231 -7.11 -3.21 6.49
CA TRP A 231 -8.34 -3.45 5.73
C TRP A 231 -8.09 -4.38 4.53
N LEU A 232 -6.85 -4.40 4.02
CA LEU A 232 -6.34 -5.33 3.02
C LEU A 232 -6.26 -6.79 3.49
N ASP A 233 -6.10 -7.02 4.80
CA ASP A 233 -5.98 -8.35 5.41
C ASP A 233 -7.35 -8.88 5.90
N ARG A 234 -8.37 -8.01 5.98
CA ARG A 234 -9.75 -8.37 6.39
C ARG A 234 -10.59 -8.97 5.28
N SER A 235 -10.15 -8.89 4.03
CA SER A 235 -10.84 -9.50 2.89
C SER A 235 -10.40 -10.93 2.75
#